data_AF-A0A7S1RMH9-F1
#
_entry.id   AF-A0A7S1RMH9-F1
#
_cell.length_a   1.000
_cell.length_b   1.000
_cell.length_c   1.000
_cell.angle_alpha   90.00
_cell.angle_beta   90.00
_cell.angle_gamma   90.00
#
_symmetry.space_group_name_H-M   'P 1'
#
loop_
_entity.id
_entity.type
_entity.pdbx_description
1 polymer ?
#
loop_
_entity_poly.entity_id
_entity_poly.type
_entity_poly.pdbx_seq_one_letter_code
_entity_poly.pdbx_strand_id
1 'polypeptide(L)'
;VQELFAREAEGGKLTVGEKFSRQLEALSEVLEQGGNLFVRCIKPNPASMPGLVNRPLVLEQLVCGGVGAALEMRKYGFPDRLAYATFVSEFWILDFGMEKRKTTLPRRHAEDLLSVFVGQPGEQYAFGDNKVFMRAGVLAFLRALVAFKTYRFAIVVQRKWRIKKHTEFIHAISSAREKCLELSKGAAVRGIAE
;
A
#
# COMPACT_ATOMS: atom_id res chain seq x y z
N VAL A 1 -13.78 -40.28 -27.91
CA VAL A 1 -14.65 -40.95 -26.91
C VAL A 1 -13.86 -41.93 -26.05
N GLN A 2 -13.09 -42.85 -26.63
CA GLN A 2 -12.25 -43.79 -25.85
C GLN A 2 -11.21 -43.07 -24.96
N GLU A 3 -10.58 -41.99 -25.43
CA GLU A 3 -9.64 -41.19 -24.62
C GLU A 3 -10.27 -40.50 -23.39
N LEU A 4 -11.57 -40.17 -23.45
CA LEU A 4 -12.28 -39.53 -22.33
C LEU A 4 -12.44 -40.47 -21.12
N PHE A 5 -12.49 -41.79 -21.37
CA PHE A 5 -12.70 -42.82 -20.33
C PHE A 5 -11.46 -43.70 -20.11
N ALA A 6 -10.40 -43.53 -20.89
CA ALA A 6 -9.18 -44.33 -20.81
C ALA A 6 -8.51 -44.30 -19.42
N ARG A 7 -8.72 -43.24 -18.65
CA ARG A 7 -8.19 -43.06 -17.28
C ARG A 7 -9.06 -43.65 -16.17
N GLU A 8 -10.30 -44.05 -16.46
CA GLU A 8 -11.23 -44.57 -15.45
C GLU A 8 -11.12 -46.09 -15.25
N ALA A 9 -10.30 -46.78 -16.06
CA ALA A 9 -10.23 -48.24 -16.09
C ALA A 9 -9.29 -48.89 -15.05
N GLU A 10 -8.38 -48.16 -14.40
CA GLU A 10 -7.34 -48.74 -13.52
C GLU A 10 -7.56 -48.58 -12.01
N GLY A 11 -8.66 -47.96 -11.58
CA GLY A 11 -9.00 -47.84 -10.16
C GLY A 11 -10.36 -48.48 -9.88
N GLY A 12 -10.46 -49.33 -8.86
CA GLY A 12 -11.76 -49.85 -8.38
C GLY A 12 -12.78 -48.72 -8.25
N LYS A 13 -14.05 -48.99 -8.57
CA LYS A 13 -15.12 -47.99 -8.74
C LYS A 13 -15.29 -47.11 -7.49
N LEU A 14 -14.50 -46.05 -7.40
CA LEU A 14 -14.59 -45.04 -6.35
C LEU A 14 -15.93 -44.32 -6.50
N THR A 15 -16.57 -44.06 -5.37
CA THR A 15 -17.75 -43.21 -5.35
C THR A 15 -17.37 -41.77 -5.74
N VAL A 16 -18.35 -41.01 -6.22
CA VAL A 16 -18.15 -39.57 -6.51
C VAL A 16 -17.64 -38.83 -5.27
N GLY A 17 -18.11 -39.21 -4.08
CA GLY A 17 -17.66 -38.64 -2.81
C GLY A 17 -16.17 -38.91 -2.55
N GLU A 18 -15.71 -40.15 -2.69
CA GLU A 18 -14.30 -40.49 -2.48
C GLU A 18 -13.38 -39.80 -3.51
N LYS A 19 -13.83 -39.68 -4.77
CA LYS A 19 -13.10 -38.93 -5.80
C LYS A 19 -12.98 -37.45 -5.44
N PHE A 20 -14.07 -36.84 -4.95
CA PHE A 20 -14.10 -35.44 -4.53
C PHE A 20 -13.21 -35.19 -3.30
N SER A 21 -13.28 -36.04 -2.27
CA SER A 21 -12.46 -35.90 -1.06
C SER A 21 -10.98 -35.94 -1.37
N ARG A 22 -10.53 -36.91 -2.19
CA ARG A 22 -9.13 -37.00 -2.64
C ARG A 22 -8.67 -35.78 -3.42
N GLN A 23 -9.54 -35.23 -4.27
CA GLN A 23 -9.23 -34.02 -5.02
C GLN A 23 -9.14 -32.78 -4.11
N LEU A 24 -9.97 -32.71 -3.07
CA LEU A 24 -9.97 -31.62 -2.10
C LEU A 24 -8.72 -31.64 -1.22
N GLU A 25 -8.29 -32.82 -0.76
CA GLU A 25 -7.05 -33.01 0.00
C GLU A 25 -5.83 -32.56 -0.81
N ALA A 26 -5.70 -33.04 -2.05
CA ALA A 26 -4.62 -32.64 -2.94
C ALA A 26 -4.60 -31.12 -3.22
N LEU A 27 -5.78 -30.48 -3.34
CA LEU A 27 -5.88 -29.03 -3.48
C LEU A 27 -5.44 -28.31 -2.20
N SER A 28 -5.79 -28.81 -1.01
CA SER A 28 -5.39 -28.22 0.26
C SER A 28 -3.88 -28.18 0.41
N GLU A 29 -3.20 -29.28 0.09
CA GLU A 29 -1.73 -29.36 0.14
C GLU A 29 -1.06 -28.32 -0.77
N VAL A 30 -1.59 -28.12 -1.98
CA VAL A 30 -1.08 -27.11 -2.92
C VAL A 30 -1.30 -25.69 -2.38
N LEU A 31 -2.47 -25.42 -1.79
CA LEU A 31 -2.78 -24.12 -1.22
C LEU A 31 -1.94 -23.82 0.03
N GLU A 32 -1.65 -24.83 0.87
CA GLU A 32 -0.84 -24.66 2.09
C GLU A 32 0.63 -24.34 1.80
N GLN A 33 1.17 -24.81 0.66
CA GLN A 33 2.52 -24.48 0.22
C GLN A 33 2.65 -23.00 -0.23
N GLY A 34 1.53 -22.37 -0.59
CA GLY A 34 1.47 -20.98 -1.06
C GLY A 34 1.14 -19.95 0.03
N GLY A 35 1.53 -18.70 -0.20
CA GLY A 35 1.01 -17.57 0.57
C GLY A 35 -0.43 -17.27 0.15
N ASN A 36 -1.42 -17.66 0.96
CA ASN A 36 -2.83 -17.52 0.60
C ASN A 36 -3.38 -16.11 0.85
N LEU A 37 -4.09 -15.57 -0.15
CA LEU A 37 -4.91 -14.37 -0.03
C LEU A 37 -6.39 -14.76 0.01
N PHE A 38 -7.11 -14.28 1.01
CA PHE A 38 -8.54 -14.55 1.17
C PHE A 38 -9.39 -13.40 0.63
N VAL A 39 -10.26 -13.68 -0.33
CA VAL A 39 -11.27 -12.74 -0.83
C VAL A 39 -12.65 -13.25 -0.43
N ARG A 40 -13.45 -12.40 0.23
CA ARG A 40 -14.83 -12.72 0.64
C ARG A 40 -15.80 -11.89 -0.18
N CYS A 41 -16.59 -12.55 -1.02
CA CYS A 41 -17.64 -11.91 -1.80
C CYS A 41 -18.89 -11.70 -0.93
N ILE A 42 -19.55 -10.55 -1.06
CA ILE A 42 -20.78 -10.21 -0.33
C ILE A 42 -21.87 -9.89 -1.33
N LYS A 43 -23.00 -10.60 -1.24
CA LYS A 43 -24.21 -10.29 -2.02
C LYS A 43 -24.98 -9.16 -1.34
N PRO A 44 -25.11 -7.97 -1.97
CA PRO A 44 -25.68 -6.81 -1.30
C PRO A 44 -27.21 -6.88 -1.18
N ASN A 45 -27.89 -7.56 -2.10
CA ASN A 45 -29.33 -7.78 -2.07
C ASN A 45 -29.70 -9.05 -2.87
N PRO A 46 -30.82 -9.72 -2.54
CA PRO A 46 -31.22 -10.97 -3.19
C PRO A 46 -31.59 -10.79 -4.67
N ALA A 47 -32.13 -9.62 -5.03
CA ALA A 47 -32.61 -9.29 -6.37
C ALA A 47 -31.50 -8.94 -7.38
N SER A 48 -30.24 -8.89 -6.96
CA SER A 48 -29.09 -8.53 -7.79
C SER A 48 -29.20 -7.14 -8.44
N MET A 49 -29.89 -6.20 -7.78
CA MET A 49 -30.04 -4.83 -8.27
C MET A 49 -28.88 -3.93 -7.81
N PRO A 50 -28.32 -3.07 -8.68
CA PRO A 50 -27.30 -2.10 -8.28
C PRO A 50 -27.89 -1.05 -7.34
N GLY A 51 -27.06 -0.51 -6.44
CA GLY A 51 -27.45 0.59 -5.53
C GLY A 51 -28.35 0.19 -4.34
N LEU A 52 -28.84 -1.05 -4.30
CA LEU A 52 -29.65 -1.55 -3.19
C LEU A 52 -28.82 -2.41 -2.23
N VAL A 53 -28.91 -2.12 -0.93
CA VAL A 53 -28.23 -2.88 0.14
C VAL A 53 -29.24 -3.36 1.17
N ASN A 54 -29.40 -4.67 1.27
CA ASN A 54 -30.15 -5.34 2.33
C ASN A 54 -29.20 -5.57 3.52
N ARG A 55 -29.29 -4.72 4.54
CA ARG A 55 -28.38 -4.72 5.70
C ARG A 55 -28.43 -6.04 6.50
N PRO A 56 -29.61 -6.61 6.84
CA PRO A 56 -29.67 -7.92 7.50
C PRO A 56 -28.92 -9.03 6.76
N LEU A 57 -29.15 -9.16 5.44
CA LEU A 57 -28.49 -10.16 4.61
C LEU A 57 -26.96 -9.98 4.57
N VAL A 58 -26.50 -8.74 4.47
CA VAL A 58 -25.06 -8.44 4.49
C VAL A 58 -24.46 -8.76 5.85
N LEU A 59 -25.14 -8.42 6.95
CA LEU A 59 -24.68 -8.69 8.30
C LEU A 59 -24.53 -10.20 8.54
N GLU A 60 -25.52 -10.99 8.14
CA GLU A 60 -25.47 -12.46 8.24
C GLU A 60 -24.27 -13.03 7.49
N GLN A 61 -24.02 -12.59 6.25
CA GLN A 61 -22.84 -13.00 5.48
C GLN A 61 -21.51 -12.60 6.15
N LEU A 62 -21.43 -11.44 6.81
CA LEU A 62 -20.23 -11.02 7.52
C LEU A 62 -19.96 -11.88 8.77
N VAL A 63 -21.02 -12.29 9.48
CA VAL A 63 -20.92 -13.17 10.64
C VAL A 63 -20.60 -14.60 10.21
N CYS A 64 -21.43 -15.20 9.36
CA CYS A 64 -21.25 -16.57 8.88
C CYS A 64 -19.98 -16.74 8.04
N GLY A 65 -19.58 -15.72 7.28
CA GLY A 65 -18.33 -15.69 6.53
C GLY A 65 -17.08 -15.48 7.40
N GLY A 66 -17.24 -15.31 8.71
CA GLY A 66 -16.15 -15.15 9.68
C GLY A 66 -15.41 -13.82 9.57
N VAL A 67 -15.95 -12.82 8.87
CA VAL A 67 -15.30 -11.52 8.67
C VAL A 67 -15.19 -10.76 9.99
N GLY A 68 -16.23 -10.82 10.84
CA GLY A 68 -16.21 -10.22 12.18
C GLY A 68 -15.13 -10.84 13.07
N ALA A 69 -15.13 -12.17 13.19
CA ALA A 69 -14.14 -12.90 13.97
C ALA A 69 -12.71 -12.69 13.45
N ALA A 70 -12.51 -12.65 12.12
CA ALA A 70 -11.22 -12.37 11.53
C ALA A 70 -10.73 -10.94 11.85
N LEU A 71 -11.63 -9.96 11.85
CA LEU A 71 -11.29 -8.58 12.24
C LEU A 71 -10.92 -8.50 13.72
N GLU A 72 -11.65 -9.20 14.58
CA GLU A 72 -11.40 -9.26 16.02
C GLU A 72 -10.06 -9.92 16.34
N MET A 73 -9.77 -11.08 15.73
CA MET A 73 -8.47 -11.75 15.82
C MET A 73 -7.32 -10.85 15.33
N ARG A 74 -7.53 -10.11 14.24
CA ARG A 74 -6.55 -9.12 13.74
C ARG A 74 -6.31 -7.98 14.74
N LYS A 75 -7.31 -7.59 15.52
CA LYS A 75 -7.22 -6.51 16.52
C LYS A 75 -6.52 -6.95 17.81
N TYR A 76 -6.75 -8.17 18.29
CA TYR A 76 -6.14 -8.67 19.52
C TYR A 76 -4.64 -8.94 19.39
N GLY A 77 -4.14 -9.17 18.17
CA GLY A 77 -2.72 -9.37 17.91
C GLY A 77 -1.97 -8.09 17.53
N PHE A 78 -0.79 -8.31 16.93
CA PHE A 78 0.00 -7.29 16.25
C PHE A 78 -0.15 -7.49 14.73
N PRO A 79 -1.15 -6.82 14.09
CA PRO A 79 -1.43 -7.01 12.67
C PRO A 79 -0.32 -6.48 11.78
N ASP A 80 0.38 -5.43 12.23
CA ASP A 80 1.47 -4.80 11.51
C ASP A 80 2.80 -5.44 11.93
N ARG A 81 3.53 -6.01 10.96
CA ARG A 81 4.78 -6.75 11.19
C ARG A 81 5.80 -6.35 10.15
N LEU A 82 6.93 -5.81 10.58
CA LEU A 82 8.00 -5.37 9.67
C LEU A 82 9.34 -5.98 10.07
N ALA A 83 10.12 -6.42 9.09
CA ALA A 83 11.52 -6.79 9.33
C ALA A 83 12.29 -5.55 9.79
N TYR A 84 13.27 -5.73 10.68
CA TYR A 84 14.05 -4.59 11.18
C TYR A 84 14.70 -3.78 10.06
N ALA A 85 15.24 -4.45 9.03
CA ALA A 85 15.83 -3.77 7.88
C ALA A 85 14.83 -2.87 7.14
N THR A 86 13.60 -3.37 6.92
CA THR A 86 12.51 -2.61 6.30
C THR A 86 12.04 -1.46 7.19
N PHE A 87 11.96 -1.68 8.50
CA PHE A 87 11.59 -0.64 9.46
C PHE A 87 12.58 0.52 9.40
N VAL A 88 13.88 0.23 9.47
CA VAL A 88 14.92 1.27 9.37
C VAL A 88 14.85 2.00 8.03
N SER A 89 14.71 1.28 6.91
CA SER A 89 14.66 1.93 5.60
C SER A 89 13.42 2.79 5.37
N GLU A 90 12.29 2.48 6.02
CA GLU A 90 11.05 3.25 5.90
C GLU A 90 11.03 4.47 6.83
N PHE A 91 11.62 4.35 8.03
CA PHE A 91 11.53 5.38 9.08
C PHE A 91 12.81 6.19 9.29
N TRP A 92 13.88 5.97 8.51
CA TRP A 92 15.18 6.65 8.61
C TRP A 92 15.12 8.19 8.69
N ILE A 93 14.11 8.82 8.05
CA ILE A 93 13.97 10.28 8.07
C ILE A 93 13.52 10.81 9.43
N LEU A 94 12.90 9.97 10.25
CA LEU A 94 12.51 10.35 11.62
C LEU A 94 13.75 10.58 12.49
N ASP A 95 14.87 9.93 12.18
CA ASP A 95 16.14 10.09 12.91
C ASP A 95 16.86 11.42 12.65
N PHE A 96 16.52 12.14 11.58
CA PHE A 96 17.09 13.47 11.33
C PHE A 96 16.66 14.41 12.47
N GLY A 97 17.58 14.64 13.41
CA GLY A 97 17.40 15.43 14.63
C GLY A 97 17.63 14.67 15.94
N MET A 98 17.76 13.33 15.91
CA MET A 98 18.20 12.57 17.08
C MET A 98 19.72 12.65 17.19
N GLU A 99 20.20 13.52 18.08
CA GLU A 99 21.61 13.88 18.30
C GLU A 99 22.51 12.71 18.72
N LYS A 100 21.88 11.59 19.09
CA LYS A 100 22.55 10.36 19.49
C LYS A 100 22.02 9.22 18.63
N ARG A 101 22.96 8.38 18.18
CA ARG A 101 22.77 6.98 17.72
C ARG A 101 22.80 6.76 16.21
N LYS A 102 24.02 6.80 15.67
CA LYS A 102 24.42 5.91 14.55
C LYS A 102 24.54 4.47 15.08
N THR A 103 23.44 3.87 15.53
CA THR A 103 23.46 2.45 15.88
C THR A 103 23.44 1.64 14.60
N THR A 104 24.48 0.84 14.36
CA THR A 104 24.60 -0.01 13.16
C THR A 104 23.58 -1.15 13.14
N LEU A 105 22.99 -1.49 14.30
CA LEU A 105 22.07 -2.62 14.45
C LEU A 105 20.62 -2.20 14.17
N PRO A 106 19.95 -2.79 13.16
CA PRO A 106 18.56 -2.47 12.80
C PRO A 106 17.56 -2.62 13.94
N ARG A 107 17.78 -3.59 14.84
CA ARG A 107 16.92 -3.83 16.00
C ARG A 107 16.97 -2.68 17.02
N ARG A 108 18.17 -2.28 17.43
CA ARG A 108 18.36 -1.18 18.40
C ARG A 108 17.80 0.13 17.86
N HIS A 109 17.97 0.34 16.55
CA HIS A 109 17.40 1.49 15.87
C HIS A 109 15.87 1.53 15.98
N ALA A 110 15.21 0.40 15.74
CA ALA A 110 13.76 0.30 15.91
C ALA A 110 13.33 0.49 17.38
N GLU A 111 14.08 -0.06 18.34
CA GLU A 111 13.86 0.13 19.77
C GLU A 111 13.91 1.62 20.16
N ASP A 112 14.93 2.32 19.70
CA ASP A 112 15.13 3.73 20.01
C ASP A 112 14.06 4.62 19.38
N LEU A 113 13.74 4.41 18.11
CA LEU A 113 12.71 5.19 17.42
C LEU A 113 11.34 4.98 18.07
N LEU A 114 10.96 3.73 18.35
CA LEU A 114 9.67 3.44 18.99
C LEU A 114 9.60 3.99 20.41
N SER A 115 10.70 3.96 21.17
CA SER A 115 10.75 4.53 22.51
C SER A 115 10.47 6.04 22.54
N VAL A 116 10.91 6.76 21.49
CA VAL A 116 10.77 8.21 21.38
C VAL A 116 9.37 8.60 20.90
N PHE A 117 8.83 7.91 19.90
CA PHE A 117 7.57 8.31 19.24
C PHE A 117 6.33 7.63 19.81
N VAL A 118 6.45 6.44 20.38
CA VAL A 118 5.32 5.62 20.84
C VAL A 118 5.33 5.42 22.35
N GLY A 119 6.51 5.44 22.98
CA GLY A 119 6.67 5.29 24.44
C GLY A 119 7.19 3.91 24.82
N GLN A 120 6.77 3.38 25.98
CA GLN A 120 7.29 2.09 26.49
C GLN A 120 6.73 0.88 25.70
N PRO A 121 7.52 -0.20 25.55
CA PRO A 121 7.04 -1.44 24.96
C PRO A 121 5.94 -2.06 25.83
N GLY A 122 5.01 -2.78 25.20
CA GLY A 122 3.90 -3.42 25.90
C GLY A 122 2.68 -3.55 25.00
N GLU A 123 1.67 -2.73 25.25
CA GLU A 123 0.39 -2.85 24.56
C GLU A 123 0.46 -2.44 23.08
N GLN A 124 1.29 -1.45 22.73
CA GLN A 124 1.32 -0.85 21.39
C GLN A 124 2.25 -1.57 20.41
N TYR A 125 3.35 -2.13 20.91
CA TYR A 125 4.33 -2.81 20.08
C TYR A 125 5.18 -3.80 20.89
N ALA A 126 5.78 -4.76 20.18
CA ALA A 126 6.67 -5.78 20.72
C ALA A 126 7.82 -6.09 19.74
N PHE A 127 8.93 -6.60 20.27
CA PHE A 127 10.12 -6.98 19.49
C PHE A 127 10.22 -8.50 19.41
N GLY A 128 10.27 -9.04 18.19
CA GLY A 128 10.68 -10.42 17.94
C GLY A 128 12.14 -10.50 17.53
N ASP A 129 12.57 -11.68 17.11
CA ASP A 129 13.98 -11.93 16.75
C ASP A 129 14.41 -11.15 15.50
N ASN A 130 13.58 -11.16 14.46
CA ASN A 130 13.88 -10.55 13.15
C ASN A 130 12.91 -9.43 12.75
N LYS A 131 11.84 -9.21 13.53
CA LYS A 131 10.73 -8.32 13.17
C LYS A 131 10.24 -7.50 14.36
N VAL A 132 9.75 -6.31 14.04
CA VAL A 132 8.95 -5.45 14.93
C VAL A 132 7.47 -5.78 14.72
N PHE A 133 6.74 -5.90 15.82
CA PHE A 133 5.31 -6.17 15.86
C PHE A 133 4.59 -4.95 16.43
N MET A 134 3.58 -4.45 15.74
CA MET A 134 2.86 -3.22 16.09
C MET A 134 1.35 -3.47 16.08
N ARG A 135 0.65 -2.84 17.02
CA ARG A 135 -0.82 -2.80 17.02
C ARG A 135 -1.32 -1.92 15.89
N ALA A 136 -2.57 -2.15 15.51
CA ALA A 136 -3.24 -1.34 14.50
C ALA A 136 -3.16 0.14 14.86
N GLY A 137 -2.71 0.96 13.89
CA GLY A 137 -2.62 2.42 14.03
C GLY A 137 -1.22 2.93 14.34
N VAL A 138 -0.35 2.16 15.01
CA VAL A 138 1.02 2.60 15.31
C VAL A 138 1.83 2.79 14.03
N LEU A 139 1.76 1.82 13.10
CA LEU A 139 2.45 1.93 11.82
C LEU A 139 1.94 3.11 10.99
N ALA A 140 0.62 3.32 10.98
CA ALA A 140 0.00 4.45 10.28
C ALA A 140 0.43 5.80 10.88
N PHE A 141 0.53 5.88 12.22
CA PHE A 141 1.02 7.05 12.93
C PHE A 141 2.47 7.38 12.57
N LEU A 142 3.38 6.40 12.59
CA LEU A 142 4.78 6.61 12.19
C LEU A 142 4.90 7.08 10.74
N ARG A 143 4.13 6.48 9.82
CA ARG A 143 4.07 6.91 8.41
C ARG A 143 3.55 8.33 8.26
N ALA A 144 2.57 8.74 9.06
CA ALA A 144 2.08 10.11 9.05
C ALA A 144 3.17 11.12 9.49
N LEU A 145 3.99 10.78 10.48
CA LEU A 145 5.14 11.60 10.88
C LEU A 145 6.20 11.70 9.77
N VAL A 146 6.50 10.59 9.10
CA VAL A 146 7.40 10.56 7.93
C VAL A 146 6.86 11.47 6.83
N ALA A 147 5.56 11.35 6.51
CA ALA A 147 4.91 12.18 5.51
C ALA A 147 4.98 13.66 5.89
N PHE A 148 4.74 14.00 7.15
CA PHE A 148 4.82 15.38 7.64
C PHE A 148 6.23 15.98 7.48
N LYS A 149 7.28 15.26 7.90
CA LYS A 149 8.68 15.72 7.70
C LYS A 149 9.01 15.86 6.21
N THR A 150 8.67 14.85 5.42
CA THR A 150 8.97 14.82 3.98
C THR A 150 8.24 15.94 3.24
N TYR A 151 6.99 16.23 3.60
CA TYR A 151 6.18 17.28 2.99
C TYR A 151 6.82 18.67 3.11
N ARG A 152 7.43 18.99 4.26
CA ARG A 152 8.15 20.25 4.45
C ARG A 152 9.34 20.39 3.48
N PHE A 153 10.13 19.33 3.31
CA PHE A 153 11.23 19.33 2.36
C PHE A 153 10.74 19.38 0.91
N ALA A 154 9.67 18.63 0.60
CA ALA A 154 9.05 18.62 -0.71
C ALA A 154 8.57 20.02 -1.12
N ILE A 155 7.95 20.79 -0.21
CA ILE A 155 7.54 22.17 -0.48
C ILE A 155 8.73 23.05 -0.88
N VAL A 156 9.87 22.95 -0.19
CA VAL A 156 11.05 23.76 -0.49
C VAL A 156 11.60 23.44 -1.88
N VAL A 157 11.74 22.14 -2.19
CA VAL A 157 12.22 21.67 -3.49
C VAL A 157 11.25 22.08 -4.59
N GLN A 158 9.94 21.82 -4.41
CA GLN A 158 8.90 22.18 -5.36
C GLN A 158 8.85 23.68 -5.60
N ARG A 159 8.97 24.52 -4.57
CA ARG A 159 9.01 25.98 -4.70
C ARG A 159 10.18 26.43 -5.56
N LYS A 160 11.39 25.94 -5.29
CA LYS A 160 12.59 26.29 -6.07
C LYS A 160 12.49 25.83 -7.51
N TRP A 161 12.00 24.61 -7.74
CA TRP A 161 11.79 24.07 -9.08
C TRP A 161 10.74 24.88 -9.87
N ARG A 162 9.60 25.21 -9.25
CA ARG A 162 8.55 26.04 -9.85
C ARG A 162 9.07 27.42 -10.22
N ILE A 163 9.85 28.07 -9.34
CA ILE A 163 10.47 29.37 -9.64
C ILE A 163 11.38 29.25 -10.86
N LYS A 164 12.30 28.27 -10.88
CA LYS A 164 13.20 28.06 -12.03
C LYS A 164 12.43 27.87 -13.34
N LYS A 165 11.42 27.00 -13.34
CA LYS A 165 10.59 26.75 -14.52
C LYS A 165 9.81 27.99 -14.97
N HIS A 166 9.28 28.75 -14.03
CA HIS A 166 8.56 29.98 -14.34
C HIS A 166 9.50 31.07 -14.89
N THR A 167 10.72 31.19 -14.36
CA THR A 167 11.74 32.10 -14.89
C THR A 167 12.15 31.72 -16.32
N GLU A 168 12.44 30.43 -16.58
CA GLU A 168 12.71 29.91 -17.93
C GLU A 168 11.57 30.27 -18.90
N PHE A 169 10.32 30.10 -18.48
CA PHE A 169 9.13 30.42 -19.27
C PHE A 169 8.99 31.93 -19.56
N ILE A 170 9.17 32.79 -18.55
CA ILE A 170 9.15 34.24 -18.73
C ILE A 170 10.22 34.68 -19.73
N HIS A 171 11.46 34.18 -19.60
CA HIS A 171 12.53 34.55 -20.52
C HIS A 171 12.22 34.15 -21.97
N ALA A 172 11.64 32.97 -22.19
CA ALA A 172 11.20 32.54 -23.51
C ALA A 172 10.14 33.48 -24.11
N ILE A 173 9.15 33.90 -23.30
CA ILE A 173 8.11 34.86 -23.72
C ILE A 173 8.73 36.23 -24.01
N SER A 174 9.61 36.74 -23.15
CA SER A 174 10.25 38.04 -23.34
C SER A 174 11.06 38.09 -24.63
N SER A 175 11.84 37.04 -24.93
CA SER A 175 12.60 36.94 -26.18
C SER A 175 11.69 36.87 -27.42
N ALA A 176 10.57 36.13 -27.34
CA ALA A 176 9.59 36.10 -28.42
C ALA A 176 8.94 37.47 -28.64
N ARG A 177 8.62 38.21 -27.56
CA ARG A 177 8.05 39.56 -27.61
C ARG A 177 9.00 40.55 -28.28
N GLU A 178 10.29 40.53 -27.93
CA GLU A 178 11.30 41.40 -28.56
C GLU A 178 11.38 41.16 -30.06
N LYS A 179 11.44 39.90 -30.51
CA LYS A 179 11.41 39.54 -31.93
C LYS A 179 10.15 40.05 -32.64
N CYS A 180 8.97 39.93 -32.03
CA CYS A 180 7.73 40.45 -32.59
C CYS A 180 7.76 41.99 -32.71
N LEU A 181 8.30 42.69 -31.70
CA LEU A 181 8.46 44.15 -31.72
C LEU A 181 9.42 44.61 -32.82
N GLU A 182 10.55 43.91 -33.01
CA GLU A 182 11.50 44.21 -34.09
C GLU A 182 10.87 44.01 -35.47
N LEU A 183 10.15 42.90 -35.67
CA LEU A 183 9.41 42.63 -36.91
C LEU A 183 8.35 43.68 -37.18
N SER A 184 7.61 44.11 -36.16
CA SER A 184 6.59 45.18 -36.28
C SER A 184 7.21 46.52 -36.65
N LYS A 185 8.30 46.93 -35.99
CA LYS A 185 9.06 48.15 -36.36
C LYS A 185 9.57 48.08 -37.80
N GLY A 186 10.13 46.94 -38.20
CA GLY A 186 10.57 46.71 -39.57
C GLY A 186 9.43 46.71 -40.59
N ALA A 187 8.23 46.28 -40.22
CA ALA A 187 7.04 46.36 -41.07
C ALA A 187 6.52 47.81 -41.23
N ALA A 188 6.52 48.59 -40.14
CA ALA A 188 6.16 50.01 -40.15
C ALA A 188 7.12 50.84 -41.03
N VAL A 189 8.44 50.62 -40.92
CA VAL A 189 9.44 51.27 -41.77
C VAL A 189 9.27 50.93 -43.26
N ARG A 190 8.79 49.71 -43.56
CA ARG A 190 8.53 49.26 -44.94
C ARG A 190 7.15 49.68 -45.48
N GLY A 191 6.34 50.39 -44.69
CA GLY A 191 5.00 50.85 -45.08
C GLY A 191 3.98 49.73 -45.27
N ILE A 192 4.20 48.56 -44.66
CA ILE A 192 3.34 47.37 -44.81
C ILE A 192 2.23 47.34 -43.74
N ALA A 193 2.41 48.07 -42.63
CA ALA A 193 1.43 48.20 -41.55
C ALA A 193 1.06 49.68 -41.36
N GLU A 194 -0.24 49.98 -41.41
CA GLU A 194 -0.84 51.29 -41.10
C GLU A 194 -0.68 51.68 -39.62
#